data_AF-A0A6P8WUH3-F1
#
_entry.id   AF-A0A6P8WUH3-F1
#
_cell.length_a   1.000
_cell.length_b   1.000
_cell.length_c   1.000
_cell.angle_alpha   90.00
_cell.angle_beta   90.00
_cell.angle_gamma   90.00
#
_symmetry.space_group_name_H-M   'P 1'
#
loop_
_entity.id
_entity.type
_entity.pdbx_description
1 polymer ?
#
loop_
_entity_poly.entity_id
_entity_poly.type
_entity_poly.pdbx_seq_one_letter_code
_entity_poly.pdbx_strand_id
1 'polypeptide(L)'
;MACRTSFLKAILIILNVLLSLIGVTLIALSVYELNSSSPGTFEHIAIVVQIFVGSFVVLSSFLGCFAAGRVSLGLIWSFVSCMLLLIGLQIYIIAAAHSTDYVQRARTDFLALWTDQRRSIERIAYLEHKYSCCGQNGPQDYILQGGAYPLSCYKNRERVQSQLFSEGCLVAVEAHATDNVMNGLIIKWLLLVVELLALISATHLGVTVRNKLRRERF
;
A
#
# COMPACT_ATOMS: atom_id res chain seq x y z
N MET A 1 35.67 -21.17 -4.89
CA MET A 1 34.19 -21.36 -4.92
C MET A 1 33.48 -20.90 -3.64
N ALA A 2 34.10 -21.00 -2.45
CA ALA A 2 33.49 -20.55 -1.18
C ALA A 2 33.16 -19.05 -1.12
N CYS A 3 34.04 -18.19 -1.66
CA CYS A 3 33.83 -16.73 -1.70
C CYS A 3 32.52 -16.35 -2.44
N ARG A 4 32.28 -16.95 -3.62
CA ARG A 4 31.07 -16.69 -4.42
C ARG A 4 29.79 -17.09 -3.69
N THR A 5 29.77 -18.23 -3.00
CA THR A 5 28.60 -18.67 -2.24
C THR A 5 28.34 -17.80 -1.02
N SER A 6 29.39 -17.35 -0.33
CA SER A 6 29.25 -16.45 0.82
C SER A 6 28.71 -15.08 0.40
N PHE A 7 29.20 -14.54 -0.72
CA PHE A 7 28.71 -13.28 -1.29
C PHE A 7 27.22 -13.34 -1.66
N LEU A 8 26.79 -14.41 -2.35
CA LEU A 8 25.38 -14.60 -2.72
C LEU A 8 24.45 -14.71 -1.51
N LYS A 9 24.89 -15.39 -0.45
CA LYS A 9 24.14 -15.46 0.81
C LYS A 9 24.00 -14.09 1.46
N ALA A 10 25.08 -13.32 1.52
CA ALA A 10 25.06 -11.99 2.10
C ALA A 10 24.09 -11.07 1.36
N ILE A 11 24.13 -11.07 0.02
CA ILE A 11 23.18 -10.31 -0.81
C ILE A 11 21.75 -10.76 -0.55
N LEU A 12 21.48 -12.07 -0.55
CA LEU A 12 20.13 -12.59 -0.33
C LEU A 12 19.59 -12.21 1.06
N ILE A 13 20.42 -12.25 2.10
CA ILE A 13 20.03 -11.80 3.44
C ILE A 13 19.72 -10.30 3.44
N ILE A 14 20.57 -9.46 2.84
CA ILE A 14 20.33 -8.01 2.76
C ILE A 14 19.02 -7.71 2.04
N LEU A 15 18.78 -8.34 0.89
CA LEU A 15 17.54 -8.15 0.12
C LEU A 15 16.30 -8.59 0.91
N ASN A 16 16.35 -9.72 1.63
CA ASN A 16 15.23 -10.16 2.46
C ASN A 16 15.00 -9.26 3.68
N VAL A 17 16.05 -8.69 4.28
CA VAL A 17 15.89 -7.68 5.34
C VAL A 17 15.20 -6.44 4.79
N LEU A 18 15.59 -5.96 3.61
CA LEU A 18 14.92 -4.84 2.94
C LEU A 18 13.46 -5.15 2.63
N LEU A 19 13.16 -6.35 2.10
CA LEU A 19 11.78 -6.80 1.86
C LEU A 19 10.96 -6.82 3.15
N SER A 20 11.52 -7.30 4.26
CA SER A 20 10.85 -7.29 5.55
C SER A 20 10.55 -5.87 6.03
N LEU A 21 11.48 -4.92 5.84
CA LEU A 21 11.26 -3.52 6.21
C LEU A 21 10.13 -2.91 5.37
N ILE A 22 10.16 -3.13 4.04
CA ILE A 22 9.10 -2.66 3.14
C ILE A 22 7.75 -3.29 3.53
N GLY A 23 7.71 -4.59 3.79
CA GLY A 23 6.51 -5.30 4.25
C GLY A 23 5.93 -4.73 5.53
N VAL A 24 6.76 -4.43 6.54
CA VAL A 24 6.31 -3.80 7.79
C VAL A 24 5.77 -2.38 7.54
N THR A 25 6.43 -1.58 6.71
CA THR A 25 5.93 -0.24 6.37
C THR A 25 4.58 -0.29 5.64
N LEU A 26 4.40 -1.25 4.73
CA LEU A 26 3.12 -1.48 4.05
C LEU A 26 2.01 -1.84 5.03
N ILE A 27 2.28 -2.72 6.00
CA ILE A 27 1.31 -3.06 7.04
C ILE A 27 0.96 -1.83 7.87
N ALA A 28 1.95 -1.05 8.31
CA ALA A 28 1.73 0.13 9.13
C ALA A 28 0.86 1.19 8.42
N LEU A 29 1.16 1.47 7.14
CA LEU A 29 0.36 2.38 6.32
C LEU A 29 -1.08 1.86 6.12
N SER A 30 -1.23 0.56 5.85
CA SER A 30 -2.55 -0.04 5.65
C SER A 30 -3.40 -0.01 6.93
N VAL A 31 -2.79 -0.22 8.11
CA VAL A 31 -3.48 -0.12 9.40
C VAL A 31 -3.91 1.32 9.68
N TYR A 32 -3.07 2.30 9.33
CA TYR A 32 -3.42 3.70 9.46
C TYR A 32 -4.63 4.07 8.58
N GLU A 33 -4.65 3.61 7.33
CA GLU A 33 -5.79 3.80 6.42
C GLU A 33 -7.04 3.07 6.91
N LEU A 34 -6.90 1.86 7.45
CA LEU A 34 -8.00 1.06 7.98
C LEU A 34 -8.77 1.79 9.08
N ASN A 35 -8.07 2.51 9.96
CA ASN A 35 -8.68 3.28 11.05
C ASN A 35 -9.54 4.45 10.55
N SER A 36 -9.31 4.90 9.31
CA SER A 36 -10.10 5.95 8.66
C SER A 36 -11.18 5.43 7.71
N SER A 37 -11.18 4.13 7.41
CA SER A 37 -12.11 3.52 6.46
C SER A 37 -13.39 3.07 7.16
N SER A 38 -14.52 3.19 6.46
CA SER A 38 -15.78 2.63 6.93
C SER A 38 -15.82 1.11 6.72
N PRO A 39 -16.27 0.32 7.70
CA PRO A 39 -16.46 -1.11 7.51
C PRO A 39 -17.52 -1.39 6.43
N GLY A 40 -17.29 -2.43 5.63
CA GLY A 40 -18.23 -2.90 4.60
C GLY A 40 -18.08 -2.27 3.21
N THR A 41 -17.14 -1.34 3.01
CA THR A 41 -16.83 -0.79 1.68
C THR A 41 -15.81 -1.63 0.92
N PHE A 42 -15.78 -1.53 -0.41
CA PHE A 42 -14.75 -2.15 -1.25
C PHE A 42 -13.33 -1.70 -0.86
N GLU A 43 -13.18 -0.44 -0.45
CA GLU A 43 -11.93 0.12 0.07
C GLU A 43 -11.44 -0.62 1.31
N HIS A 44 -12.33 -0.87 2.28
CA HIS A 44 -12.00 -1.61 3.49
C HIS A 44 -11.53 -3.04 3.17
N ILE A 45 -12.16 -3.71 2.22
CA ILE A 45 -11.74 -5.06 1.78
C ILE A 45 -10.35 -4.99 1.14
N ALA A 46 -10.10 -4.00 0.29
CA ALA A 46 -8.80 -3.81 -0.37
C ALA A 46 -7.67 -3.55 0.65
N ILE A 47 -7.91 -2.71 1.67
CA ILE A 47 -6.95 -2.43 2.74
C ILE A 47 -6.63 -3.71 3.54
N VAL A 48 -7.66 -4.50 3.88
CA VAL A 48 -7.46 -5.78 4.60
C VAL A 48 -6.62 -6.74 3.76
N VAL A 49 -6.90 -6.88 2.46
CA VAL A 49 -6.10 -7.71 1.55
C VAL A 49 -4.65 -7.21 1.50
N GLN A 50 -4.41 -5.91 1.48
CA GLN A 50 -3.08 -5.33 1.49
C GLN A 50 -2.29 -5.69 2.77
N ILE A 51 -2.93 -5.71 3.93
CA ILE A 51 -2.33 -6.17 5.20
C ILE A 51 -1.91 -7.64 5.12
N PHE A 52 -2.77 -8.49 4.54
CA PHE A 52 -2.44 -9.91 4.34
C PHE A 52 -1.24 -10.10 3.42
N VAL A 53 -1.18 -9.35 2.30
CA VAL A 53 -0.03 -9.39 1.38
C VAL A 53 1.24 -8.93 2.08
N GLY A 54 1.21 -7.80 2.80
CA GLY A 54 2.35 -7.31 3.55
C GLY A 54 2.85 -8.32 4.59
N SER A 55 1.94 -8.98 5.29
CA SER A 55 2.27 -10.03 6.26
C SER A 55 2.95 -11.23 5.58
N PHE A 56 2.48 -11.63 4.41
CA PHE A 56 3.07 -12.72 3.65
C PHE A 56 4.47 -12.38 3.12
N VAL A 57 4.71 -11.12 2.71
CA VAL A 57 6.04 -10.61 2.34
C VAL A 57 7.02 -10.68 3.52
N VAL A 58 6.57 -10.31 4.72
CA VAL A 58 7.41 -10.41 5.93
C VAL A 58 7.75 -11.88 6.24
N LEU A 59 6.75 -12.78 6.19
CA LEU A 59 6.96 -14.21 6.40
C LEU A 59 7.90 -14.83 5.35
N SER A 60 7.72 -14.49 4.08
CA SER A 60 8.60 -14.96 3.00
C SER A 60 10.02 -14.44 3.16
N SER A 61 10.20 -13.21 3.66
CA SER A 61 11.50 -12.63 3.97
C SER A 61 12.26 -13.42 5.05
N PHE A 62 11.56 -13.85 6.11
CA PHE A 62 12.16 -14.74 7.12
C PHE A 62 12.58 -16.09 6.51
N LEU A 63 11.74 -16.69 5.67
CA LEU A 63 12.08 -17.92 4.95
C LEU A 63 13.33 -17.73 4.07
N GLY A 64 13.46 -16.58 3.39
CA GLY A 64 14.64 -16.25 2.58
C GLY A 64 15.93 -16.18 3.40
N CYS A 65 15.88 -15.54 4.58
CA CYS A 65 17.00 -15.50 5.52
C CYS A 65 17.39 -16.91 6.02
N PHE A 66 16.40 -17.73 6.40
CA PHE A 66 16.65 -19.12 6.84
C PHE A 66 17.19 -20.00 5.70
N ALA A 67 16.69 -19.82 4.47
CA ALA A 67 17.16 -20.51 3.28
C ALA A 67 18.65 -20.19 2.99
N ALA A 68 19.03 -18.91 3.12
CA ALA A 68 20.42 -18.47 2.94
C ALA A 68 21.36 -19.05 4.03
N GLY A 69 20.90 -19.07 5.29
CA GLY A 69 21.68 -19.56 6.43
C GLY A 69 21.88 -21.07 6.44
N ARG A 70 20.78 -21.84 6.30
CA ARG A 70 20.81 -23.32 6.35
C ARG A 70 21.25 -23.96 5.03
N VAL A 71 21.25 -23.21 3.92
CA VAL A 71 21.65 -23.70 2.58
C VAL A 71 20.88 -24.97 2.16
N SER A 72 19.66 -25.13 2.65
CA SER A 72 18.81 -26.27 2.32
C SER A 72 18.15 -26.02 0.97
N LEU A 73 18.32 -26.95 0.03
CA LEU A 73 17.67 -26.87 -1.28
C LEU A 73 16.14 -26.78 -1.16
N GLY A 74 15.55 -27.52 -0.22
CA GLY A 74 14.10 -27.48 0.01
C GLY A 74 13.61 -26.09 0.41
N LEU A 75 14.30 -25.44 1.35
CA LEU A 75 13.94 -24.08 1.80
C LEU A 75 14.15 -23.04 0.69
N ILE A 76 15.24 -23.14 -0.08
CA ILE A 76 15.51 -22.22 -1.19
C ILE A 76 14.41 -22.33 -2.26
N TRP A 77 14.03 -23.54 -2.66
CA TRP A 77 12.98 -23.72 -3.67
C TRP A 77 11.59 -23.34 -3.15
N SER A 78 11.29 -23.61 -1.88
CA SER A 78 10.05 -23.15 -1.24
C SER A 78 9.96 -21.62 -1.22
N PHE A 79 11.05 -20.93 -0.87
CA PHE A 79 11.13 -19.47 -0.94
C PHE A 79 10.94 -18.94 -2.38
N VAL A 80 11.58 -19.56 -3.37
CA VAL A 80 11.42 -19.21 -4.79
C VAL A 80 9.96 -19.35 -5.24
N SER A 81 9.29 -20.45 -4.88
CA SER A 81 7.87 -20.65 -5.20
C SER A 81 6.98 -19.59 -4.54
N CYS A 82 7.25 -19.25 -3.27
CA CYS A 82 6.55 -18.20 -2.55
C CYS A 82 6.70 -16.82 -3.23
N MET A 83 7.91 -16.47 -3.64
CA MET A 83 8.20 -15.22 -4.34
C MET A 83 7.52 -15.14 -5.71
N LEU A 84 7.48 -16.24 -6.47
CA LEU A 84 6.77 -16.28 -7.76
C LEU A 84 5.26 -16.02 -7.60
N LEU A 85 4.64 -16.58 -6.55
CA LEU A 85 3.23 -16.32 -6.25
C LEU A 85 2.99 -14.85 -5.87
N LEU A 86 3.86 -14.27 -5.03
CA LEU A 86 3.79 -12.86 -4.64
C LEU A 86 3.91 -11.92 -5.84
N ILE A 87 4.90 -12.14 -6.71
CA ILE A 87 5.11 -11.36 -7.93
C ILE A 87 3.89 -11.46 -8.85
N GLY A 88 3.33 -12.67 -9.03
CA GLY A 88 2.13 -12.87 -9.85
C GLY A 88 0.93 -12.06 -9.32
N LEU A 89 0.71 -12.08 -8.00
CA LEU A 89 -0.34 -11.29 -7.35
C LEU A 89 -0.09 -9.78 -7.50
N GLN A 90 1.15 -9.32 -7.36
CA GLN A 90 1.50 -7.90 -7.52
C GLN A 90 1.26 -7.40 -8.94
N ILE A 91 1.67 -8.18 -9.95
CA ILE A 91 1.44 -7.82 -11.36
C ILE A 91 -0.07 -7.72 -11.63
N TYR A 92 -0.86 -8.65 -11.11
CA TYR A 92 -2.32 -8.59 -11.23
C TYR A 92 -2.89 -7.31 -10.58
N ILE A 93 -2.45 -6.96 -9.38
CA ILE A 93 -2.88 -5.75 -8.66
C ILE A 93 -2.47 -4.48 -9.42
N ILE A 94 -1.25 -4.40 -9.94
CA ILE A 94 -0.77 -3.23 -10.70
C ILE A 94 -1.55 -3.08 -12.01
N ALA A 95 -1.82 -4.19 -12.72
CA ALA A 95 -2.61 -4.18 -13.94
C ALA A 95 -4.06 -3.77 -13.67
N ALA A 96 -4.67 -4.27 -12.60
CA ALA A 96 -6.00 -3.88 -12.16
C ALA A 96 -6.05 -2.40 -11.73
N ALA A 97 -4.99 -1.90 -11.10
CA ALA A 97 -4.89 -0.50 -10.72
C ALA A 97 -4.85 0.44 -11.93
N HIS A 98 -4.12 0.07 -12.99
CA HIS A 98 -4.07 0.86 -14.21
C HIS A 98 -5.39 0.87 -15.00
N SER A 99 -6.26 -0.14 -14.82
CA SER A 99 -7.56 -0.18 -15.50
C SER A 99 -8.66 0.58 -14.75
N THR A 100 -8.43 0.95 -13.49
CA THR A 100 -9.39 1.70 -12.68
C THR A 100 -9.04 3.19 -12.63
N ASP A 101 -9.97 4.04 -13.09
CA ASP A 101 -9.88 5.49 -12.85
C ASP A 101 -10.18 5.81 -11.38
N TYR A 102 -9.12 5.78 -10.55
CA TYR A 102 -9.21 6.07 -9.13
C TYR A 102 -9.74 7.49 -8.85
N VAL A 103 -9.35 8.47 -9.66
CA VAL A 103 -9.81 9.85 -9.54
C VAL A 103 -11.31 9.94 -9.77
N GLN A 104 -11.81 9.30 -10.82
CA GLN A 104 -13.23 9.27 -11.14
C GLN A 104 -14.03 8.56 -10.04
N ARG A 105 -13.50 7.47 -9.47
CA ARG A 105 -14.14 6.77 -8.34
C ARG A 105 -14.19 7.64 -7.08
N ALA A 106 -13.09 8.28 -6.71
CA ALA A 106 -13.03 9.18 -5.56
C ALA A 106 -14.03 10.33 -5.72
N ARG A 107 -14.13 10.89 -6.93
CA ARG A 107 -15.13 11.89 -7.30
C ARG A 107 -16.55 11.36 -7.12
N THR A 108 -16.89 10.21 -7.69
CA THR A 108 -18.25 9.65 -7.60
C THR A 108 -18.64 9.29 -6.17
N ASP A 109 -17.70 8.77 -5.38
CA ASP A 109 -17.93 8.41 -3.99
C ASP A 109 -18.17 9.66 -3.14
N PHE A 110 -17.39 10.73 -3.35
CA PHE A 110 -17.62 12.00 -2.66
C PHE A 110 -18.97 12.61 -3.04
N LEU A 111 -19.33 12.61 -4.34
CA LEU A 111 -20.63 13.10 -4.79
C LEU A 111 -21.79 12.31 -4.17
N ALA A 112 -21.67 10.98 -4.10
CA ALA A 112 -22.67 10.13 -3.45
C ALA A 112 -22.82 10.47 -1.96
N LEU A 113 -21.71 10.67 -1.25
CA LEU A 113 -21.73 11.10 0.16
C LEU A 113 -22.40 12.46 0.32
N TRP A 114 -22.10 13.41 -0.57
CA TRP A 114 -22.68 14.75 -0.56
C TRP A 114 -24.19 14.73 -0.86
N THR A 115 -24.65 13.85 -1.75
CA THR A 115 -26.10 13.72 -2.04
C THR A 115 -26.92 13.20 -0.86
N ASP A 116 -26.37 12.31 -0.02
CA ASP A 116 -27.01 11.84 1.22
C ASP A 116 -26.38 12.47 2.47
N GLN A 117 -26.17 13.79 2.42
CA GLN A 117 -25.48 14.57 3.46
C GLN A 117 -26.00 14.30 4.87
N ARG A 118 -27.31 14.05 5.04
CA ARG A 118 -27.93 13.81 6.35
C ARG A 118 -27.46 12.50 7.00
N ARG A 119 -27.16 11.48 6.22
CA ARG A 119 -26.64 10.19 6.73
C ARG A 119 -25.12 10.16 6.81
N SER A 120 -24.44 11.04 6.08
CA SER A 120 -22.98 11.05 5.94
C SER A 120 -22.28 12.21 6.66
N ILE A 121 -22.99 12.95 7.54
CA ILE A 121 -22.47 14.16 8.23
C ILE A 121 -21.08 13.91 8.84
N GLU A 122 -20.91 12.82 9.58
CA GLU A 122 -19.63 12.51 10.25
C GLU A 122 -18.50 12.25 9.25
N ARG A 123 -18.82 11.59 8.13
CA ARG A 123 -17.83 11.29 7.09
C ARG A 123 -17.44 12.53 6.30
N ILE A 124 -18.42 13.37 5.96
CA ILE A 124 -18.15 14.67 5.32
C ILE A 124 -17.30 15.54 6.25
N ALA A 125 -17.67 15.63 7.53
CA ALA A 125 -16.90 16.39 8.52
C ALA A 125 -15.45 15.87 8.69
N TYR A 126 -15.26 14.55 8.61
CA TYR A 126 -13.93 13.94 8.61
C TYR A 126 -13.14 14.31 7.35
N LEU A 127 -13.75 14.24 6.16
CA LEU A 127 -13.11 14.57 4.89
C LEU A 127 -12.73 16.06 4.81
N GLU A 128 -13.62 16.95 5.20
CA GLU A 128 -13.40 18.40 5.27
C GLU A 128 -12.18 18.73 6.12
N HIS A 129 -12.09 18.12 7.30
CA HIS A 129 -10.96 18.34 8.19
C HIS A 129 -9.69 17.63 7.72
N LYS A 130 -9.79 16.42 7.14
CA LYS A 130 -8.64 15.63 6.64
C LYS A 130 -7.96 16.32 5.47
N TYR A 131 -8.75 16.82 4.52
CA TYR A 131 -8.25 17.45 3.29
C TYR A 131 -8.26 18.98 3.35
N SER A 132 -8.58 19.56 4.52
CA SER A 132 -8.62 21.01 4.73
C SER A 132 -9.47 21.74 3.68
N CYS A 133 -10.64 21.18 3.41
CA CYS A 133 -11.59 21.66 2.42
C CYS A 133 -12.97 21.91 3.07
N CYS A 134 -13.84 22.65 2.40
CA CYS A 134 -15.20 22.91 2.89
C CYS A 134 -16.20 22.90 1.74
N GLY A 135 -17.31 22.18 1.93
CA GLY A 135 -18.37 22.10 0.93
C GLY A 135 -17.99 21.28 -0.30
N GLN A 136 -18.89 21.16 -1.26
CA GLN A 136 -18.65 20.39 -2.49
C GLN A 136 -17.66 21.13 -3.40
N ASN A 137 -18.04 22.33 -3.84
CA ASN A 137 -17.23 23.22 -4.67
C ASN A 137 -16.65 24.38 -3.86
N GLY A 138 -17.17 24.62 -2.65
CA GLY A 138 -16.63 25.58 -1.71
C GLY A 138 -17.57 25.82 -0.52
N PRO A 139 -17.14 26.62 0.47
CA PRO A 139 -17.89 26.84 1.70
C PRO A 139 -19.29 27.42 1.46
N GLN A 140 -19.48 28.19 0.38
CA GLN A 140 -20.76 28.78 0.00
C GLN A 140 -21.90 27.75 -0.16
N ASP A 141 -21.59 26.48 -0.44
CA ASP A 141 -22.60 25.44 -0.64
C ASP A 141 -23.46 25.24 0.61
N TYR A 142 -22.90 25.40 1.81
CA TYR A 142 -23.65 25.35 3.07
C TYR A 142 -24.64 26.52 3.22
N ILE A 143 -24.26 27.71 2.77
CA ILE A 143 -25.13 28.91 2.81
C ILE A 143 -26.26 28.78 1.81
N LEU A 144 -25.98 28.26 0.61
CA LEU A 144 -26.99 28.01 -0.42
C LEU A 144 -28.04 26.97 0.03
N GLN A 145 -27.66 26.04 0.90
CA GLN A 145 -28.57 25.09 1.56
C GLN A 145 -29.29 25.68 2.80
N GLY A 146 -29.08 26.96 3.13
CA GLY A 146 -29.68 27.62 4.28
C GLY A 146 -29.09 27.22 5.64
N GLY A 147 -27.90 26.58 5.64
CA GLY A 147 -27.18 26.16 6.83
C GLY A 147 -26.06 27.12 7.22
N ALA A 148 -25.48 26.89 8.40
CA ALA A 148 -24.22 27.51 8.80
C ALA A 148 -23.04 26.58 8.48
N TYR A 149 -21.84 27.14 8.34
CA TYR A 149 -20.62 26.34 8.14
C TYR A 149 -20.41 25.39 9.34
N PRO A 150 -20.21 24.09 9.09
CA PRO A 150 -19.91 23.15 10.16
C PRO A 150 -18.53 23.45 10.78
N LEU A 151 -18.31 23.01 12.02
CA LEU A 151 -17.02 23.20 12.71
C LEU A 151 -15.86 22.46 12.01
N SER A 152 -16.17 21.42 11.21
CA SER A 152 -15.20 20.70 10.37
C SER A 152 -14.54 21.55 9.30
N CYS A 153 -15.21 22.61 8.83
CA CYS A 153 -14.67 23.54 7.85
C CYS A 153 -13.63 24.52 8.41
N TYR A 154 -13.32 24.45 9.70
CA TYR A 154 -12.37 25.35 10.36
C TYR A 154 -11.15 24.59 10.87
N LYS A 155 -9.97 25.15 10.66
CA LYS A 155 -8.68 24.53 11.02
C LYS A 155 -8.58 24.08 12.47
N ASN A 156 -9.06 24.88 13.43
CA ASN A 156 -9.07 24.53 14.86
C ASN A 156 -10.45 24.12 15.39
N ARG A 157 -11.43 23.89 14.50
CA ARG A 157 -12.84 23.69 14.89
C ARG A 157 -13.41 24.85 15.71
N GLU A 158 -12.89 26.04 15.50
CA GLU A 158 -13.38 27.29 16.08
C GLU A 158 -13.98 28.13 14.96
N ARG A 159 -15.13 28.78 15.20
CA ARG A 159 -15.83 29.58 14.18
C ARG A 159 -15.15 30.94 13.93
N VAL A 160 -13.90 30.89 13.50
CA VAL A 160 -13.06 32.05 13.20
C VAL A 160 -12.91 32.15 11.69
N GLN A 161 -13.41 33.24 11.09
CA GLN A 161 -13.46 33.40 9.63
C GLN A 161 -12.08 33.26 8.96
N SER A 162 -11.00 33.68 9.62
CA SER A 162 -9.62 33.56 9.10
C SER A 162 -9.11 32.11 9.06
N GLN A 163 -9.83 31.17 9.66
CA GLN A 163 -9.48 29.75 9.71
C GLN A 163 -10.42 28.87 8.89
N LEU A 164 -11.38 29.47 8.16
CA LEU A 164 -12.30 28.77 7.29
C LEU A 164 -11.56 28.27 6.05
N PHE A 165 -11.76 27.00 5.71
CA PHE A 165 -11.22 26.44 4.47
C PHE A 165 -11.95 27.02 3.25
N SER A 166 -11.19 27.56 2.30
CA SER A 166 -11.71 28.18 1.08
C SER A 166 -11.83 27.21 -0.09
N GLU A 167 -11.14 26.06 -0.03
CA GLU A 167 -11.09 25.08 -1.11
C GLU A 167 -12.29 24.12 -1.05
N GLY A 168 -12.87 23.80 -2.21
CA GLY A 168 -13.96 22.83 -2.32
C GLY A 168 -13.46 21.39 -2.21
N CYS A 169 -14.19 20.54 -1.48
CA CYS A 169 -13.76 19.18 -1.24
C CYS A 169 -13.73 18.29 -2.48
N LEU A 170 -14.50 18.59 -3.53
CA LEU A 170 -14.45 17.83 -4.77
C LEU A 170 -13.05 17.87 -5.40
N VAL A 171 -12.44 19.06 -5.47
CA VAL A 171 -11.09 19.27 -6.02
C VAL A 171 -10.03 18.69 -5.08
N ALA A 172 -10.16 18.94 -3.78
CA ALA A 172 -9.20 18.46 -2.78
C ALA A 172 -9.14 16.92 -2.70
N VAL A 173 -10.30 16.25 -2.80
CA VAL A 173 -10.40 14.78 -2.83
C VAL A 173 -9.80 14.20 -4.11
N GLU A 174 -10.05 14.81 -5.27
CA GLU A 174 -9.44 14.38 -6.54
C GLU A 174 -7.90 14.51 -6.51
N ALA A 175 -7.39 15.65 -6.00
CA ALA A 175 -5.96 15.89 -5.86
C ALA A 175 -5.28 14.91 -4.87
N HIS A 176 -5.90 14.68 -3.72
CA HIS A 176 -5.38 13.69 -2.76
C HIS A 176 -5.50 12.26 -3.29
N ALA A 177 -6.52 11.94 -4.07
CA ALA A 177 -6.64 10.63 -4.71
C ALA A 177 -5.50 10.41 -5.72
N THR A 178 -5.11 11.41 -6.51
CA THR A 178 -3.95 11.30 -7.41
C THR A 178 -2.65 11.08 -6.67
N ASP A 179 -2.40 11.82 -5.59
CA ASP A 179 -1.14 11.75 -4.84
C ASP A 179 -1.00 10.42 -4.07
N ASN A 180 -2.06 9.96 -3.42
CA ASN A 180 -2.06 8.70 -2.68
C ASN A 180 -1.89 7.50 -3.62
N VAL A 181 -2.57 7.52 -4.78
CA VAL A 181 -2.42 6.47 -5.80
C VAL A 181 -1.00 6.45 -6.36
N MET A 182 -0.41 7.62 -6.64
CA MET A 182 0.96 7.73 -7.12
C MET A 182 1.96 7.16 -6.11
N ASN A 183 1.86 7.56 -4.84
CA ASN A 183 2.72 7.06 -3.77
C ASN A 183 2.56 5.54 -3.58
N GLY A 184 1.33 5.04 -3.58
CA GLY A 184 1.04 3.61 -3.50
C GLY A 184 1.62 2.82 -4.67
N LEU A 185 1.58 3.37 -5.88
CA LEU A 185 2.15 2.75 -7.08
C LEU A 185 3.68 2.71 -7.03
N ILE A 186 4.33 3.80 -6.57
CA ILE A 186 5.79 3.86 -6.40
C ILE A 186 6.26 2.78 -5.42
N ILE A 187 5.60 2.62 -4.27
CA ILE A 187 5.97 1.60 -3.29
C ILE A 187 5.80 0.19 -3.87
N LYS A 188 4.73 -0.07 -4.62
CA LYS A 188 4.50 -1.37 -5.28
C LYS A 188 5.57 -1.68 -6.32
N TRP A 189 5.98 -0.71 -7.14
CA TRP A 189 7.07 -0.89 -8.09
C TRP A 189 8.41 -1.13 -7.39
N LEU A 190 8.71 -0.39 -6.32
CA LEU A 190 9.91 -0.59 -5.52
C LEU A 190 9.95 -2.01 -4.94
N LEU A 191 8.84 -2.48 -4.36
CA LEU A 191 8.71 -3.82 -3.83
C LEU A 191 8.97 -4.87 -4.91
N LEU A 192 8.33 -4.74 -6.08
CA LEU A 192 8.48 -5.65 -7.21
C LEU A 192 9.94 -5.77 -7.68
N VAL A 193 10.66 -4.65 -7.77
CA VAL A 193 12.07 -4.64 -8.17
C VAL A 193 12.93 -5.40 -7.14
N VAL A 194 12.72 -5.16 -5.85
CA VAL A 194 13.48 -5.83 -4.80
C VAL A 194 13.16 -7.34 -4.75
N GLU A 195 11.91 -7.73 -4.93
CA GLU A 195 11.50 -9.14 -5.02
C GLU A 195 12.13 -9.86 -6.21
N LEU A 196 12.20 -9.23 -7.38
CA LEU A 196 12.88 -9.79 -8.55
C LEU A 196 14.37 -10.01 -8.29
N LEU A 197 15.05 -9.05 -7.64
CA LEU A 197 16.45 -9.20 -7.26
C LEU A 197 16.64 -10.34 -6.23
N ALA A 198 15.72 -10.47 -5.26
CA ALA A 198 15.73 -11.56 -4.29
C ALA A 198 15.50 -12.93 -4.96
N LEU A 199 14.60 -13.00 -5.94
CA LEU A 199 14.31 -14.20 -6.72
C LEU A 199 15.52 -14.62 -7.57
N ILE A 200 16.15 -13.69 -8.27
CA ILE A 200 17.35 -13.96 -9.09
C ILE A 200 18.50 -14.45 -8.19
N SER A 201 18.74 -13.80 -7.06
CA SER A 201 19.80 -14.20 -6.14
C SER A 201 19.53 -15.58 -5.50
N ALA A 202 18.28 -15.86 -5.10
CA ALA A 202 17.88 -17.16 -4.54
C ALA A 202 17.98 -18.30 -5.55
N THR A 203 17.53 -18.10 -6.79
CA THR A 203 17.64 -19.10 -7.86
C THR A 203 19.10 -19.39 -8.20
N HIS A 204 19.93 -18.36 -8.33
CA HIS A 204 21.37 -18.53 -8.57
C HIS A 204 22.07 -19.27 -7.41
N LEU A 205 21.72 -18.95 -6.16
CA LEU A 205 22.20 -19.67 -4.98
C LEU A 205 21.75 -21.14 -5.00
N GLY A 206 20.47 -21.40 -5.28
CA GLY A 206 19.90 -22.74 -5.34
C GLY A 206 20.55 -23.62 -6.40
N VAL A 207 20.77 -23.10 -7.61
CA VAL A 207 21.49 -23.81 -8.69
C VAL A 207 22.94 -24.09 -8.30
N THR A 208 23.62 -23.10 -7.71
CA THR A 208 25.03 -23.26 -7.28
C THR A 208 25.15 -24.36 -6.22
N VAL A 209 24.28 -24.36 -5.21
CA VAL A 209 24.24 -25.37 -4.15
C VAL A 209 23.89 -26.75 -4.72
N ARG A 210 22.90 -26.83 -5.60
CA ARG A 210 22.49 -28.09 -6.24
C ARG A 210 23.61 -28.71 -7.05
N ASN A 211 24.34 -27.89 -7.81
CA ASN A 211 25.48 -28.34 -8.59
C ASN A 211 26.63 -28.82 -7.69
N LYS A 212 26.87 -28.16 -6.55
CA LYS A 212 27.86 -28.61 -5.56
C LYS A 212 27.48 -29.98 -4.98
N LEU A 213 26.25 -30.14 -4.52
CA LEU A 213 25.73 -31.41 -3.96
C LEU A 213 25.67 -32.56 -4.98
N ARG A 214 25.61 -32.25 -6.28
CA ARG A 214 25.77 -33.25 -7.34
C ARG A 214 27.23 -33.67 -7.49
N ARG A 215 28.16 -32.72 -7.51
CA ARG A 215 29.61 -33.01 -7.59
C ARG A 215 30.16 -33.77 -6.39
N GLU A 216 29.58 -33.58 -5.20
CA GLU A 216 29.99 -34.32 -3.99
C GLU A 216 29.46 -35.77 -3.95
N ARG A 217 28.51 -36.12 -4.84
CA ARG A 217 27.93 -37.48 -4.94
C ARG A 217 28.59 -38.38 -6.00
N PHE A 218 29.44 -37.81 -6.85
CA PHE A 218 30.23 -38.53 -7.87
C PHE A 218 31.70 -38.41 -7.52
#